data_AF-A0A7R9BA50-F1
#
_entry.id   AF-A0A7R9BA50-F1
#
_cell.length_a   1.000
_cell.length_b   1.000
_cell.length_c   1.000
_cell.angle_alpha   90.00
_cell.angle_beta   90.00
_cell.angle_gamma   90.00
#
_symmetry.space_group_name_H-M   'P 1'
#
loop_
_entity.id
_entity.type
_entity.pdbx_description
1 polymer ?
#
loop_
_entity_poly.entity_id
_entity_poly.type
_entity_poly.pdbx_seq_one_letter_code
_entity_poly.pdbx_strand_id
1 'polypeptide(L)'
;MDFQNITESSLDWVLNEVLNKPTYLKNAKRISKIYLDQPKTPMDLAVYWTEYVIRHKGAPHLRSASLDLNWFQLHLLDVVAVLFIILTIAIIGLVFIIRTLVRLVTTKKRPQTKMICGDEVENCDGITLHGCRSWARKQLIV
;
A
#
# COMPACT_ATOMS: atom_id res chain seq x y z
N MET A 1 12.24 -19.21 1.23
CA MET A 1 13.04 -20.31 1.80
C MET A 1 14.23 -19.66 2.47
N ASP A 2 14.37 -19.86 3.78
CA ASP A 2 15.41 -19.20 4.57
C ASP A 2 16.64 -20.11 4.63
N PHE A 3 17.59 -19.87 3.72
CA PHE A 3 18.77 -20.73 3.55
C PHE A 3 19.81 -20.55 4.66
N GLN A 4 19.66 -19.52 5.51
CA GLN A 4 20.61 -19.25 6.58
C GLN A 4 20.38 -20.09 7.85
N ASN A 5 19.27 -20.84 7.93
CA ASN A 5 18.89 -21.62 9.10
C ASN A 5 18.93 -23.16 8.90
N ILE A 6 19.72 -23.64 7.92
CA ILE A 6 19.91 -25.08 7.70
C ILE A 6 21.02 -25.56 8.65
N THR A 7 20.62 -26.03 9.83
CA THR A 7 21.51 -26.63 10.83
C THR A 7 21.44 -28.16 10.75
N GLU A 8 22.49 -28.86 11.19
CA GLU A 8 22.55 -30.35 11.21
C GLU A 8 21.33 -30.96 11.91
N SER A 9 20.98 -30.42 13.08
CA SER A 9 19.82 -30.87 13.87
C SER A 9 18.49 -30.69 13.15
N SER A 10 18.32 -29.59 12.39
CA SER A 10 17.11 -29.38 11.59
C SER A 10 17.01 -30.38 10.44
N LEU A 11 18.13 -30.72 9.80
CA LEU A 11 18.18 -31.70 8.71
C LEU A 11 17.88 -33.11 9.23
N ASP A 12 18.49 -33.50 10.35
CA ASP A 12 18.27 -34.80 11.00
C ASP A 12 16.82 -34.98 11.45
N TRP A 13 16.21 -33.91 11.98
CA TRP A 13 14.80 -33.93 12.36
C TRP A 13 13.90 -34.11 11.13
N VAL A 14 14.12 -33.33 10.06
CA VAL A 14 13.33 -33.44 8.81
C VAL A 14 13.51 -34.83 8.18
N LEU A 15 14.73 -35.36 8.15
CA LEU A 15 15.01 -36.66 7.55
C LEU A 15 14.31 -37.78 8.32
N ASN A 16 14.42 -37.78 9.66
CA ASN A 16 13.71 -38.74 10.50
C ASN A 16 12.20 -38.63 10.36
N GLU A 17 11.67 -37.41 10.29
CA GLU A 17 10.25 -37.16 10.09
C GLU A 17 9.75 -37.72 8.74
N VAL A 18 10.47 -37.47 7.65
CA VAL A 18 10.12 -37.93 6.29
C VAL A 18 10.25 -39.45 6.15
N LEU A 19 11.29 -40.06 6.74
CA LEU A 19 11.52 -41.49 6.66
C LEU A 19 10.55 -42.29 7.55
N ASN A 20 10.25 -41.80 8.74
CA ASN A 20 9.44 -42.54 9.71
C ASN A 20 7.93 -42.32 9.52
N LYS A 21 7.49 -41.20 8.95
CA LYS A 21 6.06 -40.98 8.69
C LYS A 21 5.65 -41.49 7.29
N PRO A 22 4.82 -42.55 7.20
CA PRO A 22 4.46 -43.16 5.93
C PRO A 22 3.55 -42.26 5.07
N THR A 23 2.95 -41.22 5.63
CA THR A 23 2.14 -40.22 4.91
C THR A 23 2.93 -39.52 3.81
N TYR A 24 4.18 -39.15 4.06
CA TYR A 24 5.01 -38.50 3.03
C TYR A 24 5.27 -39.44 1.84
N LEU A 25 5.63 -40.69 2.12
CA LEU A 25 5.85 -41.71 1.08
C LEU A 25 4.56 -42.01 0.29
N LYS A 26 3.42 -42.14 0.98
CA LYS A 26 2.12 -42.38 0.34
C LYS A 26 1.73 -41.23 -0.60
N ASN A 27 1.92 -39.98 -0.16
CA ASN A 27 1.64 -38.80 -0.96
C ASN A 27 2.59 -38.69 -2.15
N ALA A 28 3.89 -38.93 -1.95
CA ALA A 28 4.88 -38.94 -3.03
C ALA A 28 4.53 -39.99 -4.10
N LYS A 29 4.17 -41.21 -3.69
CA LYS A 29 3.71 -42.26 -4.62
C LYS A 29 2.41 -41.91 -5.33
N ARG A 30 1.45 -41.29 -4.64
CA ARG A 30 0.20 -40.82 -5.25
C ARG A 30 0.47 -39.77 -6.33
N ILE A 31 1.30 -38.77 -6.04
CA ILE A 31 1.67 -37.72 -6.99
C ILE A 31 2.44 -38.33 -8.17
N SER A 32 3.37 -39.24 -7.90
CA SER A 32 4.12 -39.96 -8.94
C SER A 32 3.20 -40.70 -9.91
N LYS A 33 2.16 -41.40 -9.39
CA LYS A 33 1.16 -42.06 -10.25
C LYS A 33 0.43 -41.07 -11.14
N ILE A 34 -0.05 -39.95 -10.58
CA ILE A 34 -0.75 -38.91 -11.34
C ILE A 34 0.15 -38.31 -12.41
N TYR A 35 1.44 -38.09 -12.11
CA TYR A 35 2.39 -37.54 -13.07
C TYR A 35 2.70 -38.49 -14.23
N LEU A 36 2.72 -39.79 -13.96
CA LEU A 36 2.91 -40.83 -14.97
C LEU A 36 1.62 -41.20 -15.71
N ASP A 37 0.47 -40.77 -15.19
CA ASP A 37 -0.86 -40.97 -15.79
C ASP A 37 -1.12 -39.98 -16.93
N GLN A 38 -0.22 -40.01 -17.92
CA GLN A 38 -0.31 -39.20 -19.12
C GLN A 38 -0.25 -40.12 -20.35
N PRO A 39 -0.96 -39.78 -21.43
CA PRO A 39 -1.10 -40.66 -22.60
C PRO A 39 0.19 -40.89 -23.38
N LYS A 40 1.25 -40.10 -23.11
CA LYS A 40 2.57 -40.24 -23.72
C LYS A 40 3.62 -40.38 -22.64
N THR A 41 4.61 -41.24 -22.86
CA THR A 41 5.71 -41.39 -21.90
C THR A 41 6.54 -40.10 -21.85
N PRO A 42 7.13 -39.76 -20.70
CA PRO A 42 7.98 -38.57 -20.60
C PRO A 42 9.21 -38.64 -21.53
N MET A 43 9.68 -39.85 -21.86
CA MET A 43 10.77 -40.07 -22.81
C MET A 43 10.35 -39.67 -24.23
N ASP A 44 9.21 -40.17 -24.71
CA ASP A 44 8.70 -39.82 -26.05
C ASP A 44 8.38 -38.33 -26.16
N LEU A 45 7.90 -37.73 -25.07
CA LEU A 45 7.64 -36.30 -24.99
C LEU A 45 8.94 -35.49 -25.13
N ALA A 46 10.03 -35.90 -24.47
CA ALA A 46 11.32 -35.24 -24.57
C ALA A 46 11.91 -35.36 -25.99
N VAL A 47 11.81 -36.53 -26.62
CA VAL A 47 12.20 -36.75 -28.02
C VAL A 47 11.38 -35.84 -28.94
N TYR A 48 10.06 -35.78 -28.73
CA TYR A 48 9.18 -34.90 -29.51
C TYR A 48 9.58 -33.43 -29.38
N TRP A 49 9.81 -32.91 -28.17
CA TRP A 49 10.19 -31.52 -27.98
C TRP A 49 11.57 -31.19 -28.53
N THR A 50 12.54 -32.11 -28.41
CA THR A 50 13.88 -31.91 -28.99
C THR A 50 13.80 -31.85 -30.53
N GLU A 51 13.06 -32.76 -31.16
CA GLU A 51 12.83 -32.71 -32.61
C GLU A 51 12.08 -31.43 -33.01
N TYR A 52 11.07 -31.03 -32.22
CA TYR A 52 10.30 -29.82 -32.45
C TYR A 52 11.19 -28.56 -32.45
N VAL A 53 12.09 -28.44 -31.47
CA VAL A 53 13.03 -27.31 -31.37
C VAL A 53 14.02 -27.28 -32.53
N ILE A 54 14.54 -28.45 -32.94
CA ILE A 54 15.43 -28.57 -34.10
C ILE A 54 14.71 -28.16 -35.39
N ARG A 55 13.48 -28.66 -35.60
CA ARG A 55 12.68 -28.36 -36.79
C ARG A 55 12.32 -26.87 -36.91
N HIS A 56 12.12 -26.19 -35.78
CA HIS A 56 11.73 -24.78 -35.73
C HIS A 56 12.90 -23.84 -35.37
N LYS A 57 14.15 -24.26 -35.62
CA LYS A 57 15.37 -23.44 -35.46
C LYS A 57 15.43 -22.70 -34.11
N GLY A 58 15.22 -23.43 -33.01
CA GLY A 58 15.28 -22.88 -31.66
C GLY A 58 13.93 -22.42 -31.10
N ALA A 59 12.83 -22.62 -31.84
CA ALA A 59 11.45 -22.36 -31.40
C ALA A 59 11.32 -21.02 -30.64
N PRO A 60 11.53 -19.88 -31.32
CA PRO A 60 11.59 -18.57 -30.67
C PRO A 60 10.32 -18.23 -29.87
N HIS A 61 9.19 -18.85 -30.19
CA HIS A 61 7.92 -18.74 -29.47
C HIS A 61 7.84 -19.54 -28.16
N LEU A 62 8.68 -20.56 -27.96
CA LEU A 62 8.80 -21.29 -26.68
C LEU A 62 9.75 -20.60 -25.71
N ARG A 63 10.56 -19.65 -26.21
CA ARG A 63 11.42 -18.83 -25.36
C ARG A 63 10.55 -17.80 -24.64
N SER A 64 10.76 -17.64 -23.32
CA SER A 64 10.03 -16.63 -22.57
C SER A 64 10.38 -15.25 -23.13
N ALA A 65 9.37 -14.49 -23.57
CA ALA A 65 9.55 -13.13 -24.04
C ALA A 65 10.23 -12.24 -22.98
N SER A 66 10.13 -12.62 -21.70
CA SER A 66 10.78 -12.00 -20.54
C SER A 66 12.30 -11.87 -20.67
N LEU A 67 12.97 -12.74 -21.46
CA LEU A 67 14.42 -12.68 -21.65
C LEU A 67 14.87 -11.60 -22.64
N ASP A 68 13.99 -11.21 -23.56
CA ASP A 68 14.25 -10.17 -24.58
C ASP A 68 13.72 -8.80 -24.17
N LEU A 69 13.02 -8.74 -23.03
CA LEU A 69 12.39 -7.54 -22.53
C LEU A 69 13.41 -6.65 -21.83
N ASN A 70 13.41 -5.36 -22.19
CA ASN A 70 14.27 -4.38 -21.54
C ASN A 70 13.94 -4.28 -20.04
N TRP A 71 14.92 -3.97 -19.20
CA TRP A 71 14.77 -4.01 -17.74
C TRP A 71 13.63 -3.11 -17.23
N PHE A 72 13.38 -1.98 -17.89
CA PHE A 72 12.27 -1.07 -17.58
C PHE A 72 10.89 -1.69 -17.85
N GLN A 73 10.77 -2.50 -18.91
CA GLN A 73 9.52 -3.18 -19.26
C GLN A 73 9.27 -4.38 -18.35
N LEU A 74 10.33 -5.09 -17.96
CA LEU A 74 10.28 -6.14 -16.96
C LEU A 74 9.80 -5.61 -15.60
N HIS A 75 10.21 -4.40 -15.22
CA HIS A 75 9.84 -3.79 -13.93
C HIS A 75 8.58 -2.91 -13.99
N LEU A 76 7.89 -2.85 -15.14
CA LEU A 76 6.69 -2.02 -15.37
C LEU A 76 6.77 -0.62 -14.74
N LEU A 77 7.83 0.14 -15.07
CA LEU A 77 8.11 1.45 -14.46
C LEU A 77 6.92 2.43 -14.57
N ASP A 78 6.13 2.33 -15.63
CA ASP A 78 4.90 3.11 -15.82
C ASP A 78 3.87 2.88 -14.71
N VAL A 79 3.62 1.62 -14.34
CA VAL A 79 2.69 1.26 -13.27
C VAL A 79 3.18 1.79 -11.92
N VAL A 80 4.48 1.70 -11.67
CA VAL A 80 5.11 2.25 -10.46
C VAL A 80 4.94 3.77 -10.41
N ALA A 81 5.21 4.46 -11.52
CA ALA A 81 5.06 5.92 -11.62
C ALA A 81 3.61 6.37 -11.39
N VAL A 82 2.63 5.72 -12.02
CA VAL A 82 1.20 6.02 -11.83
C VAL A 82 0.79 5.80 -10.38
N LEU A 83 1.25 4.70 -9.74
CA LEU A 83 0.95 4.41 -8.35
C LEU A 83 1.53 5.47 -7.40
N PHE A 84 2.77 5.93 -7.63
CA PHE A 84 3.35 7.04 -6.88
C PHE A 84 2.54 8.33 -7.04
N ILE A 85 2.15 8.68 -8.27
CA ILE A 85 1.34 9.88 -8.54
C ILE A 85 0.03 9.82 -7.76
N ILE A 86 -0.71 8.71 -7.83
CA ILE A 86 -1.97 8.53 -7.11
C ILE A 86 -1.77 8.69 -5.59
N LEU A 87 -0.73 8.05 -5.04
CA LEU A 87 -0.40 8.16 -3.61
C LEU A 87 -0.08 9.61 -3.21
N THR A 88 0.74 10.32 -4.00
CA THR A 88 1.08 11.72 -3.70
C THR A 88 -0.15 12.63 -3.73
N ILE A 89 -1.03 12.47 -4.73
CA ILE A 89 -2.28 13.22 -4.83
C ILE A 89 -3.19 12.91 -3.63
N ALA A 90 -3.32 11.65 -3.25
CA ALA A 90 -4.13 11.23 -2.10
C ALA A 90 -3.61 11.86 -0.79
N ILE A 91 -2.29 11.85 -0.57
CA ILE A 91 -1.67 12.46 0.61
C ILE A 91 -1.87 13.98 0.61
N ILE A 92 -1.63 14.65 -0.52
CA ILE A 92 -1.84 16.10 -0.63
C ILE A 92 -3.30 16.45 -0.39
N GLY A 93 -4.23 15.71 -0.99
CA GLY A 93 -5.67 15.86 -0.80
C GLY A 93 -6.07 15.69 0.66
N LEU A 94 -5.58 14.65 1.33
CA LEU A 94 -5.84 14.40 2.75
C LEU A 94 -5.32 15.55 3.61
N VAL A 95 -4.09 16.01 3.41
CA VAL A 95 -3.50 17.13 4.14
C VAL A 95 -4.29 18.42 3.89
N PHE A 96 -4.71 18.67 2.65
CA PHE A 96 -5.52 19.83 2.29
C PHE A 96 -6.90 19.81 2.96
N ILE A 97 -7.57 18.66 2.97
CA ILE A 97 -8.86 18.47 3.65
C ILE A 97 -8.69 18.70 5.16
N ILE A 98 -7.70 18.07 5.80
CA ILE A 98 -7.42 18.25 7.23
C ILE A 98 -7.13 19.73 7.54
N ARG A 99 -6.28 20.40 6.76
CA ARG A 99 -5.99 21.83 6.94
C ARG A 99 -7.24 22.68 6.80
N THR A 100 -8.10 22.38 5.84
CA THR A 100 -9.35 23.11 5.62
C THR A 100 -10.32 22.91 6.78
N LEU A 101 -10.49 21.68 7.26
CA LEU A 101 -11.31 21.38 8.44
C LEU A 101 -10.78 22.08 9.70
N VAL A 102 -9.46 22.06 9.94
CA VAL A 102 -8.83 22.76 11.07
C VAL A 102 -9.05 24.27 10.97
N ARG A 103 -8.92 24.88 9.78
CA ARG A 103 -9.24 26.30 9.58
C ARG A 103 -10.71 26.59 9.88
N LEU A 104 -11.64 25.78 9.37
CA LEU A 104 -13.08 25.98 9.60
C LEU A 104 -13.44 25.89 11.09
N VAL A 105 -12.84 24.96 11.83
CA VAL A 105 -13.05 24.80 13.28
C VAL A 105 -12.40 25.95 14.08
N THR A 106 -11.20 26.40 13.69
CA THR A 106 -10.49 27.50 14.38
C THR A 106 -11.09 28.88 14.08
N THR A 107 -11.78 29.07 12.94
CA THR A 107 -12.47 30.34 12.61
C THR A 107 -13.81 30.54 13.32
N LYS A 108 -14.32 29.56 14.08
CA LYS A 108 -15.61 29.66 14.78
C LYS A 108 -15.45 29.78 16.30
N LYS A 109 -15.25 31.01 16.80
CA LYS A 109 -15.92 31.65 17.97
C LYS A 109 -15.16 32.89 18.50
N ARG A 110 -15.81 34.06 18.51
CA ARG A 110 -15.75 35.01 19.63
C ARG A 110 -17.15 35.13 20.21
N PRO A 111 -17.36 34.92 21.52
CA PRO A 111 -18.64 35.21 22.16
C PRO A 111 -18.81 36.74 22.30
N GLN A 112 -19.83 37.30 21.67
CA GLN A 112 -20.32 38.64 21.97
C GLN A 112 -20.87 38.65 23.41
N THR A 113 -20.30 39.50 24.26
CA THR A 113 -20.70 39.58 25.67
C THR A 113 -21.42 40.91 25.86
N LYS A 114 -22.69 40.87 26.27
CA LYS A 114 -23.45 42.07 26.63
C LYS A 114 -22.98 42.55 28.00
N MET A 115 -22.56 43.80 28.10
CA MET A 115 -22.30 44.46 29.38
C MET A 115 -23.42 45.46 29.65
N ILE A 116 -23.92 45.49 30.88
CA ILE A 116 -24.95 46.43 31.34
C ILE A 116 -24.24 47.51 32.15
N CYS A 117 -24.37 48.77 31.76
CA CYS A 117 -23.88 49.93 32.52
C CYS A 117 -25.04 50.92 32.68
N GLY A 118 -25.68 50.91 33.86
CA GLY A 118 -26.91 51.69 34.09
C GLY A 118 -28.10 51.16 33.28
N ASP A 119 -28.96 52.06 32.81
CA ASP A 119 -30.16 51.72 32.03
C ASP A 119 -29.90 51.45 30.54
N GLU A 120 -28.63 51.34 30.11
CA GLU A 120 -28.24 51.13 28.71
C GLU A 120 -27.47 49.80 28.51
N VAL A 121 -27.80 49.06 27.44
CA VAL A 121 -27.19 47.76 27.10
C VAL A 121 -26.32 47.91 25.86
N GLU A 122 -25.00 47.79 26.01
CA GLU A 122 -24.05 47.79 24.89
C GLU A 122 -23.48 46.40 24.60
N ASN A 123 -23.28 46.11 23.31
CA ASN A 123 -22.74 44.84 22.81
C ASN A 123 -21.26 45.04 22.45
N CYS A 124 -20.35 44.51 23.26
CA CYS A 124 -18.91 44.68 23.07
C CYS A 124 -18.30 43.47 22.34
N ASP A 125 -17.71 43.72 21.18
CA ASP A 125 -16.79 42.79 20.54
C ASP A 125 -15.39 43.00 21.12
N GLY A 126 -14.84 41.99 21.78
CA GLY A 126 -13.64 42.06 22.62
C GLY A 126 -12.29 42.34 21.90
N ILE A 127 -12.19 43.39 21.08
CA ILE A 127 -10.93 43.85 20.46
C ILE A 127 -10.71 45.37 20.59
N THR A 128 -11.74 46.21 20.74
CA THR A 128 -11.53 47.67 20.69
C THR A 128 -11.73 48.35 22.04
N LEU A 129 -10.62 48.55 22.77
CA LEU A 129 -10.49 49.50 23.90
C LEU A 129 -10.66 50.99 23.48
N HIS A 130 -11.18 51.25 22.28
CA HIS A 130 -11.42 52.60 21.77
C HIS A 130 -12.82 53.13 22.07
N GLY A 131 -13.80 52.26 22.39
CA GLY A 131 -15.18 52.68 22.67
C GLY A 131 -15.36 53.41 24.00
N CYS A 132 -14.59 53.06 25.02
CA CYS A 132 -14.77 53.59 26.38
C CYS A 132 -14.33 55.06 26.54
N ARG A 133 -13.59 55.63 25.57
CA ARG A 133 -13.08 57.01 25.64
C ARG A 133 -14.09 58.08 25.20
N SER A 134 -15.22 57.66 24.63
CA SER A 134 -16.31 58.55 24.17
C SER A 134 -17.22 59.00 25.31
N TRP A 135 -17.53 58.09 26.26
CA TRP A 135 -18.50 58.32 27.32
C TRP A 135 -18.01 59.32 28.39
N ALA A 136 -16.73 59.20 28.79
CA ALA A 136 -16.13 60.09 29.79
C ALA A 136 -16.08 61.58 29.38
N ARG A 137 -16.23 61.89 28.08
CA ARG A 137 -16.21 63.27 27.59
C ARG A 137 -17.57 63.96 27.63
N LYS A 138 -18.68 63.20 27.76
CA LYS A 138 -20.04 63.76 27.85
C LYS A 138 -20.47 64.13 29.28
N GLN A 139 -19.76 63.65 30.30
CA GLN A 139 -20.12 63.88 31.71
C GLN A 139 -19.33 65.03 32.37
N LEU A 140 -18.48 65.71 31.59
CA LEU A 140 -17.67 66.86 32.03
C LEU A 140 -18.20 68.20 31.48
N ILE A 141 -19.40 68.19 30.90
CA ILE A 141 -20.16 69.36 30.45
C ILE A 141 -21.56 69.26 31.06
N VAL A 142 -21.64 69.30 32.39
CA VAL A 142 -22.82 69.67 33.17
C VAL A 142 -22.35 70.62 34.26
#